data_AF-A0A1M5PEV6-F1
#
_entry.id   AF-A0A1M5PEV6-F1
#
_cell.length_a   1.000
_cell.length_b   1.000
_cell.length_c   1.000
_cell.angle_alpha   90.00
_cell.angle_beta   90.00
_cell.angle_gamma   90.00
#
_symmetry.space_group_name_H-M   'P 1'
#
loop_
_entity.id
_entity.type
_entity.pdbx_description
1 polymer ?
#
loop_
_entity_poly.entity_id
_entity_poly.type
_entity_poly.pdbx_seq_one_letter_code
_entity_poly.pdbx_strand_id
1 'polypeptide(L)' 'MVQWIITEGLTGYEKAVTDMEARADAIARGEADELIWLLEHPPLYTAGTSAEATDLRDPDRSSD' A
#
# COMPACT_ATOMS: atom_id res chain seq x y z
N MET A 1 1.79 5.20 -21.57
CA MET A 1 3.22 4.81 -21.37
C MET A 1 3.42 4.62 -19.88
N VAL A 2 4.15 3.60 -19.42
CA VAL A 2 4.29 3.33 -17.97
C VAL A 2 4.92 4.54 -17.25
N GLN A 3 4.22 5.05 -16.25
CA GLN A 3 4.68 6.16 -15.41
C GLN A 3 5.60 5.64 -14.30
N TRP A 4 6.51 6.50 -13.83
CA TRP A 4 7.44 6.22 -12.74
C TRP A 4 7.38 7.34 -11.70
N ILE A 5 7.15 6.98 -10.43
CA ILE A 5 7.16 7.90 -9.29
C ILE A 5 8.11 7.34 -8.23
N ILE A 6 8.91 8.22 -7.65
CA ILE A 6 9.72 7.93 -6.46
C ILE A 6 9.30 8.96 -5.40
N THR A 7 8.81 8.48 -4.26
CA THR A 7 8.48 9.33 -3.13
C THR A 7 9.58 9.24 -2.10
N GLU A 8 10.20 10.37 -1.79
CA GLU A 8 11.22 10.44 -0.73
C GLU A 8 10.57 10.40 0.65
N GLY A 9 11.17 9.64 1.56
CA GLY A 9 10.72 9.53 2.95
C GLY A 9 9.54 8.59 3.16
N LEU A 10 9.02 8.62 4.40
CA LEU A 10 8.02 7.68 4.86
C LEU A 10 6.61 8.08 4.38
N THR A 11 5.94 7.15 3.73
CA THR A 11 4.56 7.24 3.25
C THR A 11 3.67 6.38 4.15
N GLY A 12 2.57 6.94 4.67
CA GLY A 12 1.61 6.16 5.47
C GLY A 12 1.01 5.00 4.67
N TYR A 13 0.92 3.81 5.27
CA TYR A 13 0.43 2.60 4.60
C TYR A 13 -0.99 2.78 4.03
N GLU A 14 -1.94 3.18 4.85
CA GLU A 14 -3.34 3.44 4.43
C GLU A 14 -3.46 4.45 3.29
N LYS A 15 -2.63 5.51 3.34
CA LYS A 15 -2.60 6.50 2.27
C LYS A 15 -2.12 5.87 0.96
N ALA A 16 -1.05 5.08 1.01
CA ALA A 16 -0.52 4.44 -0.19
C ALA A 16 -1.52 3.44 -0.78
N VAL A 17 -2.19 2.65 0.07
CA VAL A 17 -3.26 1.74 -0.37
C VAL A 17 -4.38 2.50 -1.05
N THR A 18 -4.88 3.57 -0.44
CA THR A 18 -5.93 4.43 -1.04
C THR A 18 -5.50 4.98 -2.41
N ASP A 19 -4.27 5.46 -2.53
CA ASP A 19 -3.74 5.99 -3.80
C ASP A 19 -3.59 4.88 -4.86
N MET A 20 -3.17 3.67 -4.44
CA MET A 20 -3.04 2.50 -5.31
C MET A 20 -4.40 2.02 -5.83
N GLU A 21 -5.41 1.95 -4.96
CA GLU A 21 -6.78 1.57 -5.32
C GLU A 21 -7.39 2.57 -6.31
N ALA A 22 -7.27 3.87 -6.03
CA ALA A 22 -7.75 4.93 -6.92
C ALA A 22 -7.07 4.86 -8.30
N ARG A 23 -5.76 4.57 -8.34
CA ARG A 23 -5.03 4.37 -9.60
C ARG A 23 -5.50 3.12 -10.34
N ALA A 24 -5.67 1.99 -9.65
CA ALA A 24 -6.13 0.74 -10.24
C ALA A 24 -7.52 0.91 -10.88
N ASP A 25 -8.43 1.59 -10.19
CA ASP A 25 -9.76 1.93 -10.68
C ASP A 25 -9.72 2.80 -11.94
N ALA A 26 -8.86 3.82 -11.97
CA ALA A 26 -8.69 4.67 -13.14
C ALA A 26 -8.09 3.91 -14.33
N ILE A 27 -7.13 3.01 -14.09
CA ILE A 27 -6.58 2.14 -15.14
C ILE A 27 -7.67 1.22 -15.70
N ALA A 28 -8.48 0.61 -14.83
CA ALA A 28 -9.58 -0.27 -15.23
C ALA A 28 -10.62 0.45 -16.12
N ARG A 29 -10.84 1.75 -15.89
CA ARG A 29 -11.71 2.60 -16.73
C ARG A 29 -11.02 3.14 -17.98
N GLY A 30 -9.72 2.92 -18.17
CA GLY A 30 -8.94 3.48 -19.27
C GLY A 30 -8.64 4.97 -19.13
N GLU A 31 -8.74 5.51 -17.91
CA GLU A 31 -8.56 6.94 -17.58
C GLU A 31 -7.14 7.25 -17.12
N ALA A 32 -6.33 6.23 -16.82
CA ALA A 32 -4.95 6.39 -16.39
C ALA A 32 -4.03 5.33 -17.02
N ASP A 33 -2.76 5.70 -17.20
CA ASP A 33 -1.68 4.79 -17.56
C ASP A 33 -1.23 3.95 -16.35
N GLU A 34 -0.58 2.82 -16.64
CA GLU A 34 0.17 2.02 -15.66
C GLU A 34 1.22 2.86 -14.92
N LEU A 35 1.53 2.48 -13.66
CA LEU A 35 2.44 3.20 -12.78
C LEU A 35 3.37 2.23 -12.04
N ILE A 36 4.65 2.55 -12.01
CA ILE A 36 5.63 2.01 -11.07
C ILE A 36 5.90 3.08 -10.00
N TRP A 37 5.62 2.74 -8.74
CA TRP A 37 5.77 3.65 -7.61
C TRP A 37 6.72 3.05 -6.56
N LEU A 38 7.82 3.76 -6.30
CA LEU A 38 8.80 3.45 -5.26
C LEU A 38 8.56 4.37 -4.06
N LEU A 39 8.39 3.77 -2.87
CA LEU A 39 8.13 4.46 -1.61
C LEU A 39 8.66 3.63 -0.43
N GLU A 40 8.67 4.24 0.76
CA GLU A 40 8.97 3.59 2.03
C GLU A 40 7.82 3.81 3.02
N HIS A 41 7.55 2.87 3.92
CA HIS A 41 6.54 3.00 4.98
C HIS A 41 7.18 3.20 6.35
N PRO A 42 6.54 3.94 7.29
CA PRO A 42 6.86 3.80 8.70
C PRO A 42 6.82 2.34 9.15
N PRO A 43 7.56 1.94 10.21
CA PRO A 43 7.50 0.57 10.72
C PRO A 43 6.06 0.16 11.05
N LEU A 44 5.60 -0.93 10.41
CA LEU A 44 4.28 -1.50 10.64
C LEU A 44 4.35 -3.03 10.76
N TYR A 45 3.35 -3.61 11.42
CA TYR A 45 3.07 -5.03 11.33
C TYR A 45 1.91 -5.21 10.35
N THR A 46 2.16 -5.84 9.21
CA THR A 46 1.12 -6.28 8.30
C THR A 46 0.75 -7.72 8.62
N ALA A 47 -0.54 -7.97 8.78
CA ALA A 47 -1.10 -9.32 8.84
C ALA A 47 -1.66 -9.66 7.46
N GLY A 48 -1.38 -10.85 6.94
CA GLY A 48 -2.09 -11.34 5.76
C GLY A 48 -3.57 -11.57 6.09
N THR A 49 -4.44 -11.58 5.09
CA THR A 49 -5.89 -11.80 5.27
C THR A 49 -6.24 -13.15 5.90
N SER A 50 -5.28 -14.08 5.99
CA SER A 50 -5.41 -15.39 6.62
C SER A 50 -4.63 -15.53 7.94
N ALA A 51 -4.12 -14.43 8.50
CA ALA A 51 -3.34 -14.48 9.73
C ALA A 51 -4.28 -14.55 10.94
N GLU A 52 -3.99 -15.47 11.85
CA GLU A 52 -4.67 -15.54 13.14
C GLU A 52 -3.94 -14.67 14.17
N ALA A 53 -4.63 -14.24 15.24
CA ALA A 53 -4.03 -13.40 16.27
C ALA A 53 -2.79 -14.04 16.93
N THR A 54 -2.74 -15.37 16.99
CA THR A 54 -1.60 -16.14 17.49
C THR A 54 -0.37 -16.13 16.57
N ASP A 55 -0.55 -15.77 15.30
CA ASP A 55 0.53 -15.67 14.32
C ASP A 55 1.24 -14.32 14.40
N LEU A 56 0.70 -13.38 15.18
CA LEU A 56 1.19 -12.01 15.27
C LEU A 56 2.23 -11.87 16.39
N ARG A 57 3.34 -11.23 16.04
CA ARG A 57 4.44 -10.95 16.98
C ARG A 57 4.06 -9.93 18.05
N ASP A 58 3.12 -9.04 17.73
CA ASP A 58 2.55 -8.04 18.63
C ASP A 58 1.12 -7.72 18.13
N PRO A 59 0.11 -8.52 18.53
CA PRO A 59 -1.24 -8.45 17.98
C PRO A 59 -1.95 -7.11 18.25
N ASP A 60 -1.53 -6.37 19.28
CA ASP A 60 -2.07 -5.03 19.58
C ASP A 60 -1.42 -3.93 18.70
N ARG A 61 -0.47 -4.30 17.82
CA ARG A 61 0.24 -3.39 16.91
C ARG A 61 0.13 -3.77 15.42
N SER A 62 -0.47 -4.92 15.09
CA SER A 62 -0.91 -5.17 13.72
C SER A 62 -2.02 -4.20 13.39
N SER A 63 -1.96 -3.60 12.21
CA SER A 63 -2.80 -2.50 11.76
C SER A 63 -4.25 -2.53 12.30
N ASP A 64 -4.69 -1.39 12.87
CA ASP A 64 -6.09 -0.96 12.77
C ASP A 64 -6.50 -0.85 11.30
#